data_AF-A0A8S3WCE0-F1
#
_entry.id   AF-A0A8S3WCE0-F1
#
_cell.length_a   1.000
_cell.length_b   1.000
_cell.length_c   1.000
_cell.angle_alpha   90.00
_cell.angle_beta   90.00
_cell.angle_gamma   90.00
#
_symmetry.space_group_name_H-M   'P 1'
#
loop_
_entity.id
_entity.type
_entity.pdbx_description
1 polymer ?
#
loop_
_entity_poly.entity_id
_entity_poly.type
_entity_poly.pdbx_seq_one_letter_code
_entity_poly.pdbx_strand_id
1 'polypeptide(L)'
;MTDSDIARILEFDGNNSTVEGLSDDDFEGSQDLEPRLEELEDEGSNDDSSDDDVPLAAVAARQTSSRRLYFKHENDFTPYPPGMYCQLLAASRVNLLQEPIEYFLRYIPEVMFEIISNYSNQTYLLKKGQNLNTTKEEIKLFFGISIAMSYLRLPRIRMYWANRTRVAVIADRMTRDRYFKIRTNFKLVNDLEVDEASKQNKFWKVNPLIKTVRKACLETPRSQHISVDEQMIPFWGQVSMRQFIRGKPNPCGLKNFVCTTPDGVPLDFFMHEGKGDTNTHNQ
;
A
#
# COMPACT_ATOMS: atom_id res chain seq x y z
N MET A 1 33.19 27.27 -20.33
CA MET A 1 31.94 27.94 -19.91
C MET A 1 32.34 29.32 -19.45
N THR A 2 31.99 30.33 -20.23
CA THR A 2 32.27 31.72 -19.88
C THR A 2 31.05 32.33 -19.19
N ASP A 3 31.23 33.40 -18.44
CA ASP A 3 30.16 34.04 -17.66
C ASP A 3 28.96 34.52 -18.49
N SER A 4 29.11 34.60 -19.83
CA SER A 4 28.03 34.83 -20.80
C SER A 4 27.05 33.66 -20.95
N ASP A 5 27.48 32.42 -20.63
CA ASP A 5 26.66 31.22 -20.75
C ASP A 5 25.70 31.06 -19.56
N ILE A 6 26.03 31.69 -18.42
CA ILE A 6 25.23 31.65 -17.19
C ILE A 6 24.04 32.63 -17.29
N ALA A 7 24.23 33.79 -17.93
CA ALA A 7 23.17 34.79 -18.09
C ALA A 7 22.02 34.30 -19.02
N ARG A 8 22.30 33.45 -20.01
CA ARG A 8 21.27 32.88 -20.91
C ARG A 8 20.36 31.83 -20.25
N ILE A 9 20.76 31.28 -19.10
CA ILE A 9 19.96 30.29 -18.37
C ILE A 9 18.97 30.97 -17.41
N LEU A 10 19.14 32.27 -17.13
CA LEU A 10 18.32 33.02 -16.18
C LEU A 10 17.15 33.81 -16.83
N GLU A 11 17.03 33.80 -18.17
CA GLU A 11 15.94 34.48 -18.90
C GLU A 11 15.02 33.54 -19.69
N PHE A 12 14.88 32.27 -19.28
CA PHE A 12 13.82 31.42 -19.84
C PHE A 12 12.52 31.58 -19.03
N ASP A 13 11.79 32.64 -19.38
CA ASP A 13 10.43 32.89 -18.92
C ASP A 13 9.48 31.98 -19.74
N GLY A 14 8.96 30.95 -19.07
CA GLY A 14 8.16 29.89 -19.68
C GLY A 14 6.81 29.75 -18.99
N ASN A 15 5.97 30.78 -19.15
CA ASN A 15 4.61 30.76 -18.67
C ASN A 15 3.74 29.76 -19.48
N ASN A 16 2.83 29.09 -18.77
CA ASN A 16 1.58 28.48 -19.23
C ASN A 16 1.57 27.03 -19.80
N SER A 17 1.16 26.07 -18.97
CA SER A 17 -0.18 25.47 -19.20
C SER A 17 -0.84 25.08 -17.87
N THR A 18 -1.91 25.80 -17.58
CA THR A 18 -2.92 25.50 -16.57
C THR A 18 -3.57 24.16 -16.92
N VAL A 19 -3.45 23.17 -16.06
CA VAL A 19 -4.36 22.02 -16.02
C VAL A 19 -4.77 21.82 -14.57
N GLU A 20 -6.02 22.15 -14.31
CA GLU A 20 -6.71 21.92 -13.05
C GLU A 20 -6.86 20.42 -12.74
N GLY A 21 -6.90 20.09 -11.45
CA GLY A 21 -7.58 18.87 -10.98
C GLY A 21 -6.71 17.68 -10.58
N LEU A 22 -5.52 17.89 -10.04
CA LEU A 22 -4.87 16.86 -9.22
C LEU A 22 -5.19 17.15 -7.75
N SER A 23 -6.31 16.61 -7.27
CA SER A 23 -6.61 16.62 -5.84
C SER A 23 -5.56 15.79 -5.11
N ASP A 24 -4.85 16.46 -4.22
CA ASP A 24 -3.89 15.86 -3.30
C ASP A 24 -4.66 14.96 -2.31
N ASP A 25 -4.46 13.64 -2.39
CA ASP A 25 -4.61 12.78 -1.20
C ASP A 25 -3.26 12.77 -0.47
N ASP A 26 -2.87 13.95 -0.02
CA ASP A 26 -1.87 14.15 1.02
C ASP A 26 -2.62 14.18 2.35
N PHE A 27 -2.16 13.37 3.29
CA PHE A 27 -2.65 13.29 4.66
C PHE A 27 -2.50 14.67 5.35
N GLU A 28 -3.59 15.44 5.36
CA GLU A 28 -3.79 16.59 6.23
C GLU A 28 -4.74 16.20 7.37
N GLY A 29 -4.34 16.50 8.60
CA GLY A 29 -5.15 16.31 9.79
C GLY A 29 -6.36 17.25 9.78
N SER A 30 -7.55 16.63 9.82
CA SER A 30 -8.82 17.06 10.39
C SER A 30 -9.14 18.56 10.54
N GLN A 31 -10.27 18.99 9.96
CA GLN A 31 -11.16 19.99 10.56
C GLN A 31 -12.62 19.81 10.06
N ASP A 32 -13.50 19.54 11.04
CA ASP A 32 -14.91 19.95 11.18
C ASP A 32 -15.95 19.66 10.08
N LEU A 33 -16.75 18.61 10.32
CA LEU A 33 -18.16 18.57 9.90
C LEU A 33 -19.00 17.90 11.01
N GLU A 34 -19.74 18.73 11.75
CA GLU A 34 -20.71 18.37 12.78
C GLU A 34 -22.02 17.89 12.11
N PRO A 35 -22.61 16.72 12.47
CA PRO A 35 -23.94 16.36 12.02
C PRO A 35 -25.01 16.72 13.05
N ARG A 36 -26.07 17.33 12.52
CA ARG A 36 -27.34 17.69 13.17
C ARG A 36 -28.03 16.45 13.75
N LEU A 37 -28.31 16.51 15.05
CA LEU A 37 -28.96 15.48 15.88
C LEU A 37 -30.46 15.36 15.57
N GLU A 38 -30.95 14.12 15.45
CA GLU A 38 -32.32 13.75 15.83
C GLU A 38 -32.21 12.70 16.94
N GLU A 39 -32.80 13.02 18.10
CA GLU A 39 -32.78 12.25 19.34
C GLU A 39 -33.73 11.04 19.24
N LEU A 40 -33.28 9.87 19.70
CA LEU A 40 -34.19 8.81 20.16
C LEU A 40 -33.64 8.21 21.46
N GLU A 41 -34.57 8.02 22.39
CA GLU A 41 -34.40 7.82 23.82
C GLU A 41 -33.82 6.44 24.21
N ASP A 42 -33.22 6.47 25.40
CA ASP A 42 -32.51 5.43 26.14
C ASP A 42 -33.46 4.38 26.75
N GLU A 43 -33.11 3.10 26.66
CA GLU A 43 -33.43 2.12 27.70
C GLU A 43 -32.24 1.17 27.90
N GLY A 44 -31.69 1.22 29.11
CA GLY A 44 -30.49 0.51 29.50
C GLY A 44 -30.69 -0.98 29.79
N SER A 45 -29.62 -1.75 29.58
CA SER A 45 -29.32 -2.93 30.38
C SER A 45 -27.81 -3.17 30.41
N ASN A 46 -27.28 -3.35 31.62
CA ASN A 46 -25.90 -3.73 31.87
C ASN A 46 -25.71 -5.21 31.51
N ASP A 47 -24.81 -5.51 30.57
CA ASP A 47 -24.27 -6.86 30.41
C ASP A 47 -22.77 -6.81 30.08
N ASP A 48 -22.03 -7.67 30.76
CA ASP A 48 -20.57 -7.71 30.91
C ASP A 48 -19.95 -8.49 29.73
N SER A 49 -19.77 -7.83 28.58
CA SER A 49 -19.24 -8.43 27.35
C SER A 49 -17.96 -7.74 26.87
N SER A 50 -16.93 -8.53 26.56
CA SER A 50 -15.63 -8.12 26.00
C SER A 50 -15.79 -7.10 24.87
N ASP A 51 -15.21 -5.92 25.05
CA ASP A 51 -15.42 -4.70 24.27
C ASP A 51 -14.55 -4.64 22.98
N ASP A 52 -14.31 -5.79 22.34
CA ASP A 52 -13.36 -5.93 21.23
C ASP A 52 -13.94 -5.59 19.84
N ASP A 53 -15.26 -5.43 19.73
CA ASP A 53 -15.97 -5.22 18.45
C ASP A 53 -16.91 -4.00 18.47
N VAL A 54 -16.46 -2.87 19.02
CA VAL A 54 -17.28 -1.63 19.05
C VAL A 54 -17.21 -0.90 17.70
N PRO A 55 -18.34 -0.64 17.01
CA PRO A 55 -18.38 0.15 15.79
C PRO A 55 -17.86 1.58 16.03
N LEU A 56 -17.14 2.15 15.05
CA LEU A 56 -16.55 3.50 15.15
C LEU A 56 -17.58 4.58 15.56
N ALA A 57 -18.84 4.41 15.17
CA ALA A 57 -19.96 5.28 15.54
C ALA A 57 -20.22 5.35 17.05
N ALA A 58 -20.03 4.25 17.79
CA ALA A 58 -20.29 4.20 19.24
C ALA A 58 -19.15 4.78 20.09
N VAL A 59 -17.94 4.93 19.52
CA VAL A 59 -16.77 5.51 20.20
C VAL A 59 -16.82 7.03 20.22
N ALA A 60 -17.35 7.62 19.14
CA ALA A 60 -17.47 9.06 18.96
C ALA A 60 -18.38 9.72 20.01
N ALA A 61 -19.37 9.00 20.53
CA ALA A 61 -20.32 9.52 21.52
C ALA A 61 -19.75 9.68 22.95
N ARG A 62 -18.55 9.16 23.24
CA ARG A 62 -18.04 9.04 24.64
C ARG A 62 -16.87 9.96 25.01
N GLN A 63 -16.46 10.92 24.18
CA GLN A 63 -15.29 11.75 24.47
C GLN A 63 -15.58 13.26 24.43
N THR A 64 -16.03 13.80 25.55
CA THR A 64 -15.92 15.23 25.86
C THR A 64 -15.07 15.42 27.12
N SER A 65 -13.77 15.22 26.99
CA SER A 65 -12.83 15.88 27.91
C SER A 65 -11.59 16.31 27.14
N SER A 66 -11.42 17.62 27.01
CA SER A 66 -10.28 18.26 26.37
C SER A 66 -9.02 18.00 27.20
N ARG A 67 -8.21 17.03 26.76
CA ARG A 67 -6.83 16.90 27.22
C ARG A 67 -5.92 17.57 26.19
N ARG A 68 -5.16 18.58 26.63
CA ARG A 68 -4.11 19.20 25.81
C ARG A 68 -3.16 18.12 25.30
N LEU A 69 -3.10 17.98 23.97
CA LEU A 69 -2.16 17.11 23.29
C LEU A 69 -0.76 17.71 23.40
N TYR A 70 0.13 17.04 24.15
CA TYR A 70 1.56 17.28 24.06
C TYR A 70 2.09 16.44 22.91
N PHE A 71 2.51 17.08 21.82
CA PHE A 71 3.27 16.41 20.77
C PHE A 71 4.65 16.05 21.32
N LYS A 72 4.87 14.77 21.60
CA LYS A 72 6.21 14.25 21.87
C LYS A 72 6.92 14.10 20.52
N HIS A 73 7.91 14.95 20.26
CA HIS A 73 8.82 14.80 19.14
C HIS A 73 9.71 13.57 19.39
N GLU A 74 9.26 12.40 18.97
CA GLU A 74 10.12 11.22 18.83
C GLU A 74 9.91 10.68 17.42
N ASN A 75 10.74 11.14 16.49
CA ASN A 75 11.11 10.47 15.23
C ASN A 75 12.16 11.34 14.54
N ASP A 76 13.43 11.15 14.89
CA ASP A 76 14.52 11.65 14.05
C ASP A 76 14.44 10.93 12.71
N PHE A 77 14.15 11.67 11.63
CA PHE A 77 14.19 11.15 10.28
C PHE A 77 15.65 10.86 9.92
N THR A 78 16.08 9.61 10.06
CA THR A 78 17.38 9.13 9.58
C THR A 78 17.22 8.55 8.17
N PRO A 79 17.57 9.28 7.10
CA PRO A 79 17.31 8.87 5.71
C PRO A 79 18.09 7.64 5.24
N TYR A 80 19.01 7.15 6.08
CA TYR A 80 19.76 5.93 5.84
C TYR A 80 19.54 5.02 7.04
N PRO A 81 19.10 3.76 6.87
CA PRO A 81 19.25 2.79 7.94
C PRO A 81 20.73 2.80 8.36
N PRO A 82 21.05 2.65 9.66
CA PRO A 82 22.43 2.53 10.12
C PRO A 82 23.11 1.56 9.17
N GLY A 83 24.14 2.04 8.46
CA GLY A 83 24.81 1.27 7.43
C GLY A 83 25.07 -0.10 8.01
N MET A 84 24.41 -1.12 7.44
CA MET A 84 24.61 -2.48 7.90
C MET A 84 26.09 -2.72 7.66
N TYR A 85 26.88 -2.65 8.74
CA TYR A 85 28.19 -3.24 8.75
C TYR A 85 27.90 -4.68 8.38
N CYS A 86 28.08 -5.00 7.10
CA CYS A 86 28.04 -6.34 6.57
C CYS A 86 29.33 -7.02 7.05
N GLN A 87 29.49 -7.07 8.36
CA GLN A 87 30.45 -7.88 9.05
C GLN A 87 29.76 -9.20 9.29
N LEU A 88 29.97 -10.11 8.35
CA LEU A 88 30.09 -11.53 8.64
C LEU A 88 28.93 -12.13 9.47
N LEU A 89 27.72 -12.07 8.93
CA LEU A 89 26.73 -13.15 9.10
C LEU A 89 26.70 -14.05 7.85
N ALA A 90 27.87 -14.22 7.23
CA ALA A 90 28.13 -15.30 6.29
C ALA A 90 28.31 -16.63 7.07
N ALA A 91 27.33 -17.03 7.89
CA ALA A 91 27.40 -18.31 8.60
C ALA A 91 26.07 -18.82 9.18
N SER A 92 24.88 -18.41 8.68
CA SER A 92 23.66 -19.16 9.02
C SER A 92 22.47 -18.82 8.13
N ARG A 93 22.31 -19.65 7.09
CA ARG A 93 21.04 -20.21 6.59
C ARG A 93 20.02 -19.26 5.97
N VAL A 94 20.37 -18.70 4.82
CA VAL A 94 19.54 -18.91 3.62
C VAL A 94 20.51 -19.34 2.54
N ASN A 95 20.40 -20.59 2.09
CA ASN A 95 21.06 -20.99 0.86
C ASN A 95 20.43 -20.17 -0.27
N LEU A 96 21.03 -19.03 -0.62
CA LEU A 96 20.70 -18.27 -1.82
C LEU A 96 21.19 -19.07 -3.03
N LEU A 97 20.58 -20.23 -3.27
CA LEU A 97 20.79 -21.05 -4.48
C LEU A 97 20.17 -20.37 -5.71
N GLN A 98 19.49 -19.25 -5.53
CA GLN A 98 18.79 -18.49 -6.56
C GLN A 98 19.15 -17.01 -6.45
N GLU A 99 19.18 -16.32 -7.59
CA GLU A 99 19.31 -14.87 -7.61
C GLU A 99 18.07 -14.23 -6.92
N PRO A 100 18.23 -13.11 -6.19
CA PRO A 100 17.12 -12.46 -5.48
C PRO A 100 15.90 -12.17 -6.39
N ILE A 101 16.14 -11.89 -7.67
CA ILE A 101 15.08 -11.67 -8.65
C ILE A 101 14.26 -12.94 -8.92
N GLU A 102 14.87 -14.11 -8.96
CA GLU A 102 14.16 -15.38 -9.16
C GLU A 102 13.25 -15.68 -7.97
N TYR A 103 13.72 -15.39 -6.75
CA TYR A 103 12.91 -15.52 -5.55
C TYR A 103 11.68 -14.59 -5.60
N PHE A 104 11.87 -13.34 -6.01
CA PHE A 104 10.75 -12.39 -6.20
C PHE A 104 9.76 -12.87 -7.27
N LEU A 105 10.26 -13.35 -8.41
CA LEU A 105 9.43 -13.83 -9.52
C LEU A 105 8.65 -15.11 -9.20
N ARG A 106 9.03 -15.86 -8.15
CA ARG A 106 8.20 -16.94 -7.62
C ARG A 106 6.85 -16.41 -7.10
N TYR A 107 6.85 -15.28 -6.40
CA TYR A 107 5.63 -14.67 -5.85
C TYR A 107 4.89 -13.80 -6.85
N ILE A 108 5.62 -13.15 -7.76
CA ILE A 108 5.06 -12.27 -8.80
C ILE A 108 5.63 -12.68 -10.17
N PRO A 109 5.03 -13.67 -10.84
CA PRO A 109 5.52 -14.20 -12.11
C PRO A 109 5.37 -13.17 -13.23
N GLU A 110 6.13 -13.36 -14.32
CA GLU A 110 6.15 -12.45 -15.48
C GLU A 110 4.76 -12.14 -16.04
N VAL A 111 3.88 -13.14 -16.07
CA VAL A 111 2.49 -13.02 -16.55
C VAL A 111 1.69 -11.97 -15.76
N MET A 112 2.02 -11.75 -14.49
CA MET A 112 1.35 -10.74 -13.67
C MET A 112 1.62 -9.33 -14.19
N PHE A 113 2.84 -9.04 -14.66
CA PHE A 113 3.18 -7.74 -15.23
C PHE A 113 2.48 -7.50 -16.57
N GLU A 114 2.28 -8.56 -17.36
CA GLU A 114 1.49 -8.52 -18.60
C GLU A 114 0.02 -8.23 -18.31
N ILE A 115 -0.57 -8.93 -17.34
CA ILE A 115 -1.95 -8.70 -16.88
C ILE A 115 -2.14 -7.24 -16.44
N ILE A 116 -1.24 -6.73 -15.59
CA ILE A 116 -1.30 -5.35 -15.10
C ILE A 116 -1.22 -4.36 -16.26
N SER A 117 -0.26 -4.55 -17.16
CA SER A 117 -0.05 -3.71 -18.33
C SER A 117 -1.30 -3.65 -19.21
N ASN A 118 -1.87 -4.82 -19.54
CA ASN A 118 -3.03 -4.94 -20.42
C ASN A 118 -4.27 -4.28 -19.82
N TYR A 119 -4.64 -4.63 -18.59
CA TYR A 119 -5.86 -4.09 -17.97
C TYR A 119 -5.74 -2.61 -17.61
N SER A 120 -4.55 -2.14 -17.27
CA SER A 120 -4.31 -0.70 -17.06
C SER A 120 -4.48 0.08 -18.36
N ASN A 121 -3.91 -0.41 -19.47
CA ASN A 121 -4.07 0.22 -20.79
C ASN A 121 -5.53 0.24 -21.25
N GLN A 122 -6.22 -0.91 -21.18
CA GLN A 122 -7.63 -1.04 -21.58
C GLN A 122 -8.52 -0.10 -20.76
N THR A 123 -8.39 -0.11 -19.43
CA THR A 123 -9.23 0.72 -18.57
C THR A 123 -8.97 2.21 -18.80
N TYR A 124 -7.70 2.60 -18.99
CA TYR A 124 -7.35 4.00 -19.25
C TYR A 124 -7.93 4.47 -20.58
N LEU A 125 -7.87 3.65 -21.63
CA LEU A 125 -8.47 3.94 -22.94
C LEU A 125 -9.99 4.11 -22.82
N LEU A 126 -10.67 3.21 -22.13
CA LEU A 126 -12.13 3.28 -21.94
C LEU A 126 -12.55 4.54 -21.15
N LYS A 127 -11.80 4.93 -20.12
CA LYS A 127 -12.17 6.05 -19.24
C LYS A 127 -11.75 7.42 -19.76
N LYS A 128 -10.64 7.50 -20.50
CA LYS A 128 -10.00 8.77 -20.88
C LYS A 128 -9.93 8.98 -22.39
N GLY A 129 -10.24 7.97 -23.20
CA GLY A 129 -10.13 8.04 -24.67
C GLY A 129 -8.68 8.18 -25.17
N GLN A 130 -7.70 7.88 -24.32
CA GLN A 130 -6.28 8.01 -24.61
C GLN A 130 -5.56 6.71 -24.27
N ASN A 131 -4.41 6.44 -24.89
CA ASN A 131 -3.60 5.28 -24.53
C ASN A 131 -2.70 5.59 -23.33
N LEU A 132 -2.68 4.70 -22.34
CA LEU A 132 -1.71 4.76 -21.24
C LEU A 132 -0.30 4.37 -21.73
N ASN A 133 -0.22 3.53 -22.77
CA ASN A 133 1.01 3.05 -23.41
C ASN A 133 2.00 2.45 -22.41
N THR A 134 1.51 1.73 -21.41
CA THR A 134 2.37 1.02 -20.47
C THR A 134 2.70 -0.37 -21.01
N THR A 135 3.91 -0.85 -20.74
CA THR A 135 4.36 -2.21 -21.09
C THR A 135 4.66 -3.01 -19.83
N LYS A 136 4.83 -4.34 -19.97
CA LYS A 136 5.22 -5.19 -18.85
C LYS A 136 6.58 -4.79 -18.26
N GLU A 137 7.54 -4.36 -19.09
CA GLU A 137 8.85 -3.90 -18.65
C GLU A 137 8.74 -2.62 -17.82
N GLU A 138 7.84 -1.71 -18.21
CA GLU A 138 7.57 -0.49 -17.45
C GLU A 138 6.88 -0.79 -16.12
N ILE A 139 5.96 -1.76 -16.08
CA ILE A 139 5.37 -2.23 -14.81
C ILE A 139 6.44 -2.86 -13.92
N LYS A 140 7.34 -3.70 -14.45
CA LYS A 140 8.45 -4.28 -13.67
C LYS A 140 9.33 -3.20 -13.08
N LEU A 141 9.63 -2.16 -13.86
CA LEU A 141 10.38 -1.02 -13.38
C LEU A 141 9.63 -0.24 -12.29
N PHE A 142 8.32 -0.07 -12.42
CA PHE A 142 7.46 0.53 -11.41
C PHE A 142 7.50 -0.24 -10.07
N PHE A 143 7.47 -1.58 -10.12
CA PHE A 143 7.64 -2.43 -8.93
C PHE A 143 9.04 -2.26 -8.33
N GLY A 144 10.10 -2.31 -9.15
CA GLY A 144 11.47 -2.13 -8.69
C GLY A 144 11.70 -0.76 -8.01
N ILE A 145 11.16 0.31 -8.58
CA ILE A 145 11.18 1.65 -7.97
C ILE A 145 10.41 1.65 -6.65
N SER A 146 9.23 1.01 -6.59
CA SER A 146 8.43 0.94 -5.36
C SER A 146 9.13 0.18 -4.24
N ILE A 147 9.87 -0.89 -4.56
CA ILE A 147 10.71 -1.64 -3.62
C ILE A 147 11.91 -0.78 -3.16
N ALA A 148 12.58 -0.07 -4.07
CA ALA A 148 13.68 0.82 -3.71
C ALA A 148 13.22 1.94 -2.76
N MET A 149 12.04 2.51 -3.00
CA MET A 149 11.46 3.55 -2.15
C MET A 149 11.03 3.02 -0.78
N SER A 150 10.60 1.76 -0.66
CA SER A 150 10.25 1.17 0.65
C SER A 150 11.48 0.94 1.53
N TYR A 151 12.66 0.76 0.90
CA TYR A 151 13.94 0.66 1.59
C TYR A 151 14.48 2.04 2.01
N LEU A 152 14.44 3.03 1.11
CA LEU A 152 15.00 4.38 1.35
C LEU A 152 14.12 5.26 2.24
N ARG A 153 12.79 5.07 2.20
CA ARG A 153 11.80 5.69 3.10
C ARG A 153 11.84 7.22 3.18
N LEU A 154 12.11 7.93 2.07
CA LEU A 154 11.91 9.39 2.05
C LEU A 154 10.46 9.76 2.42
N PRO A 155 10.23 10.87 3.15
CA PRO A 155 8.91 11.17 3.73
C PRO A 155 7.81 11.39 2.69
N ARG A 156 8.18 11.86 1.49
CA ARG A 156 7.25 12.07 0.38
C ARG A 156 7.80 11.43 -0.90
N ILE A 157 6.94 10.74 -1.64
CA ILE A 157 7.31 10.08 -2.90
C ILE A 157 7.92 11.09 -3.90
N ARG A 158 7.42 12.32 -3.98
CA ARG A 158 7.96 13.34 -4.90
C ARG A 158 9.43 13.68 -4.63
N MET A 159 9.94 13.45 -3.40
CA MET A 159 11.32 13.77 -3.03
C MET A 159 12.35 12.93 -3.78
N TYR A 160 12.02 11.71 -4.21
CA TYR A 160 12.95 10.88 -4.98
C TYR A 160 13.40 11.52 -6.30
N TRP A 161 12.62 12.46 -6.84
CA TRP A 161 12.92 13.21 -8.06
C TRP A 161 13.33 14.67 -7.81
N ALA A 162 13.21 15.17 -6.58
CA ALA A 162 13.48 16.58 -6.27
C ALA A 162 14.99 16.87 -6.25
N ASN A 163 15.40 18.05 -6.73
CA ASN A 163 16.82 18.39 -6.95
C ASN A 163 17.74 18.11 -5.74
N ARG A 164 17.28 18.39 -4.52
CA ARG A 164 18.10 18.24 -3.29
C ARG A 164 18.14 16.81 -2.74
N THR A 165 17.14 16.00 -3.07
CA THR A 165 16.96 14.64 -2.53
C THR A 165 16.88 13.59 -3.63
N ARG A 166 17.38 13.95 -4.82
CA ARG A 166 17.29 13.14 -6.03
C ARG A 166 18.00 11.81 -5.80
N VAL A 167 17.29 10.73 -6.07
CA VAL A 167 17.86 9.39 -6.03
C VAL A 167 18.04 8.92 -7.47
N ALA A 168 19.27 9.01 -8.00
CA ALA A 168 19.57 8.76 -9.41
C ALA A 168 19.05 7.39 -9.90
N VAL A 169 19.22 6.32 -9.12
CA VAL A 169 18.75 4.97 -9.49
C VAL A 169 17.24 4.89 -9.73
N ILE A 170 16.45 5.78 -9.14
CA ILE A 170 15.00 5.91 -9.37
C ILE A 170 14.72 6.94 -10.45
N ALA A 171 15.25 8.16 -10.26
CA ALA A 171 14.88 9.33 -11.03
C ALA A 171 15.38 9.32 -12.49
N ASP A 172 16.41 8.53 -12.79
CA ASP A 172 16.92 8.36 -14.15
C ASP A 172 16.19 7.25 -14.92
N ARG A 173 15.44 6.38 -14.23
CA ARG A 173 14.76 5.22 -14.83
C ARG A 173 13.31 5.51 -15.22
N MET A 174 12.61 6.32 -14.44
CA MET A 174 11.23 6.71 -14.72
C MET A 174 11.01 8.15 -14.23
N THR A 175 10.28 8.96 -15.00
CA THR A 175 9.94 10.32 -14.54
C THR A 175 8.91 10.26 -13.40
N ARG A 176 8.93 11.27 -12.53
CA ARG A 176 7.97 11.42 -11.42
C ARG A 176 6.53 11.30 -11.92
N ASP A 177 6.20 12.06 -12.95
CA ASP A 177 4.83 12.15 -13.45
C ASP A 177 4.40 10.84 -14.11
N ARG A 178 5.32 10.11 -14.76
CA ARG A 178 5.04 8.77 -15.27
C ARG A 178 4.78 7.77 -14.15
N TYR A 179 5.57 7.80 -13.08
CA TYR A 179 5.34 6.96 -11.90
C TYR A 179 3.95 7.18 -11.30
N PHE A 180 3.53 8.44 -11.09
CA PHE A 180 2.20 8.75 -10.58
C PHE A 180 1.08 8.40 -11.58
N LYS A 181 1.32 8.57 -12.89
CA LYS A 181 0.36 8.17 -13.93
C LYS A 181 0.10 6.66 -13.93
N ILE A 182 1.15 5.84 -13.76
CA ILE A 182 0.98 4.38 -13.62
C ILE A 182 0.30 4.06 -12.30
N ARG A 183 0.77 4.63 -11.17
CA ARG A 183 0.22 4.40 -9.83
C ARG A 183 -1.29 4.64 -9.75
N THR A 184 -1.78 5.72 -10.36
CA THR A 184 -3.20 6.11 -10.31
C THR A 184 -4.10 5.33 -11.28
N ASN A 185 -3.53 4.68 -12.30
CA ASN A 185 -4.27 3.94 -13.32
C ASN A 185 -3.96 2.43 -13.30
N PHE A 186 -3.32 1.96 -12.24
CA PHE A 186 -2.96 0.57 -12.03
C PHE A 186 -4.21 -0.33 -11.92
N LYS A 187 -4.29 -1.36 -12.75
CA LYS A 187 -5.41 -2.31 -12.80
C LYS A 187 -4.92 -3.75 -12.92
N LEU A 188 -5.57 -4.64 -12.17
CA LEU A 188 -5.32 -6.10 -12.19
C LEU A 188 -6.46 -6.89 -12.85
N VAL A 189 -7.60 -6.25 -13.09
CA VAL A 189 -8.80 -6.84 -13.68
C VAL A 189 -9.46 -5.83 -14.61
N ASN A 190 -10.19 -6.34 -15.61
CA ASN A 190 -11.15 -5.55 -16.36
C ASN A 190 -12.51 -5.58 -15.64
N ASP A 191 -12.92 -4.44 -15.08
CA ASP A 191 -14.16 -4.32 -14.29
C ASP A 191 -15.43 -4.80 -15.06
N LEU A 192 -15.40 -4.80 -16.40
CA LEU A 192 -16.51 -5.24 -17.27
C LEU A 192 -16.57 -6.75 -17.49
N GLU A 193 -15.46 -7.46 -17.29
CA GLU A 193 -15.36 -8.92 -17.49
C GLU A 193 -15.61 -9.71 -16.21
N VAL A 194 -15.64 -9.03 -15.06
CA VAL A 194 -15.84 -9.67 -13.75
C VAL A 194 -17.33 -9.93 -13.53
N ASP A 195 -17.67 -11.18 -13.29
CA ASP A 195 -19.01 -11.65 -12.97
C ASP A 195 -19.45 -11.22 -11.56
N GLU A 196 -20.76 -11.18 -11.33
CA GLU A 196 -21.33 -10.74 -10.05
C GLU A 196 -20.99 -11.70 -8.89
N ALA A 197 -20.75 -12.99 -9.15
CA ALA A 197 -20.34 -13.92 -8.11
C ALA A 197 -18.90 -13.60 -7.63
N SER A 198 -17.97 -13.33 -8.55
CA SER A 198 -16.63 -12.88 -8.19
C SER A 198 -16.62 -11.57 -7.39
N LYS A 199 -17.57 -10.66 -7.65
CA LYS A 199 -17.70 -9.38 -6.91
C LYS A 199 -18.17 -9.54 -5.46
N GLN A 200 -18.66 -10.73 -5.08
CA GLN A 200 -18.98 -11.03 -3.68
C GLN A 200 -17.74 -10.99 -2.79
N ASN A 201 -16.58 -11.39 -3.33
CA ASN A 201 -15.29 -11.19 -2.67
C ASN A 201 -14.95 -9.70 -2.65
N LYS A 202 -14.85 -9.10 -1.47
CA LYS A 202 -14.65 -7.63 -1.36
C LYS A 202 -13.28 -7.17 -1.88
N PHE A 203 -12.31 -8.08 -2.02
CA PHE A 203 -11.00 -7.86 -2.62
C PHE A 203 -10.92 -8.19 -4.13
N TRP A 204 -12.05 -8.43 -4.82
CA TRP A 204 -12.07 -8.89 -6.23
C TRP A 204 -11.15 -8.10 -7.17
N LYS A 205 -11.00 -6.78 -6.97
CA LYS A 205 -10.13 -5.91 -7.78
C LYS A 205 -8.65 -6.25 -7.70
N VAL A 206 -8.20 -6.77 -6.56
CA VAL A 206 -6.80 -7.12 -6.28
C VAL A 206 -6.61 -8.63 -6.10
N ASN A 207 -7.69 -9.39 -6.16
CA ASN A 207 -7.72 -10.83 -5.96
C ASN A 207 -6.76 -11.61 -6.88
N PRO A 208 -6.54 -11.24 -8.16
CA PRO A 208 -5.54 -11.92 -8.98
C PRO A 208 -4.15 -11.89 -8.33
N LEU A 209 -3.71 -10.74 -7.82
CA LEU A 209 -2.41 -10.60 -7.17
C LEU A 209 -2.38 -11.35 -5.83
N ILE A 210 -3.44 -11.26 -5.03
CA ILE A 210 -3.56 -12.01 -3.76
C ILE A 210 -3.44 -13.52 -4.02
N LYS A 211 -4.17 -14.07 -4.98
CA LYS A 211 -4.12 -15.49 -5.34
C LYS A 211 -2.74 -15.92 -5.81
N THR A 212 -2.08 -15.10 -6.62
CA THR A 212 -0.74 -15.42 -7.12
C THR A 212 0.31 -15.44 -6.00
N VAL A 213 0.29 -14.45 -5.09
CA VAL A 213 1.20 -14.44 -3.94
C VAL A 213 0.88 -15.61 -3.01
N ARG A 214 -0.40 -15.87 -2.72
CA ARG A 214 -0.83 -16.99 -1.87
C ARG A 214 -0.40 -18.34 -2.44
N LYS A 215 -0.52 -18.53 -3.75
CA LYS A 215 -0.06 -19.75 -4.43
C LYS A 215 1.43 -20.01 -4.14
N ALA A 216 2.28 -19.00 -4.27
CA ALA A 216 3.70 -19.12 -3.97
C ALA A 216 3.98 -19.41 -2.48
N CYS A 217 3.19 -18.86 -1.55
CA CYS A 217 3.25 -19.23 -0.14
C CYS A 217 2.93 -20.73 0.05
N LEU A 218 1.85 -21.22 -0.57
CA LEU A 218 1.40 -22.61 -0.44
C LEU A 218 2.38 -23.63 -1.04
N GLU A 219 3.15 -23.24 -2.05
CA GLU A 219 4.23 -24.05 -2.64
C GLU A 219 5.50 -24.08 -1.77
N THR A 220 5.59 -23.24 -0.74
CA THR A 220 6.74 -23.21 0.17
C THR A 220 6.75 -24.45 1.06
N PRO A 221 7.91 -25.13 1.23
CA PRO A 221 8.01 -26.29 2.10
C PRO A 221 7.52 -25.99 3.52
N ARG A 222 6.63 -26.86 4.03
CA ARG A 222 6.06 -26.68 5.37
C ARG A 222 7.07 -27.07 6.45
N SER A 223 7.12 -26.25 7.49
CA SER A 223 7.85 -26.53 8.73
C SER A 223 6.96 -27.33 9.69
N GLN A 224 7.57 -28.15 10.55
CA GLN A 224 6.88 -28.83 11.64
C GLN A 224 6.35 -27.83 12.69
N HIS A 225 7.05 -26.71 12.85
CA HIS A 225 6.66 -25.62 13.73
C HIS A 225 6.18 -24.45 12.88
N ILE A 226 5.00 -23.93 13.18
CA ILE A 226 4.40 -22.78 12.49
C ILE A 226 3.91 -21.77 13.51
N SER A 227 3.87 -20.50 13.10
CA SER A 227 3.21 -19.43 13.85
C SER A 227 2.06 -18.89 13.02
N VAL A 228 0.89 -18.72 13.64
CA VAL A 228 -0.27 -18.09 13.01
C VAL A 228 -0.62 -16.87 13.85
N ASP A 229 -0.64 -15.71 13.22
CA ASP A 229 -0.95 -14.45 13.89
C ASP A 229 -1.61 -13.46 12.92
N GLU A 230 -2.07 -12.36 13.47
CA GLU A 230 -2.75 -11.29 12.79
C GLU A 230 -1.77 -10.18 12.44
N GLN A 231 -1.78 -9.78 11.19
CA GLN A 231 -1.05 -8.63 10.70
C GLN A 231 -2.02 -7.52 10.30
N MET A 232 -1.64 -6.28 10.60
CA MET A 232 -2.35 -5.10 10.13
C MET A 232 -1.55 -4.46 8.99
N ILE A 233 -2.18 -4.27 7.84
CA ILE A 233 -1.66 -3.52 6.71
C ILE A 233 -2.19 -2.09 6.84
N PRO A 234 -1.35 -1.09 7.19
CA PRO A 234 -1.82 0.28 7.38
C PRO A 234 -2.51 0.81 6.13
N PHE A 235 -3.77 1.20 6.27
CA PHE A 235 -4.59 1.67 5.16
C PHE A 235 -5.67 2.63 5.64
N TRP A 236 -5.63 3.85 5.13
CA TRP A 236 -6.55 4.93 5.55
C TRP A 236 -7.64 5.22 4.52
N GLY A 237 -7.61 4.57 3.36
CA GLY A 237 -8.62 4.74 2.32
C GLY A 237 -10.01 4.24 2.74
N GLN A 238 -11.02 4.68 1.99
CA GLN A 238 -12.42 4.30 2.23
C GLN A 238 -12.73 2.95 1.58
N VAL A 239 -12.68 1.89 2.38
CA VAL A 239 -13.08 0.53 1.97
C VAL A 239 -13.84 -0.15 3.10
N SER A 240 -14.79 -1.01 2.74
CA SER A 240 -15.67 -1.71 3.69
C SER A 240 -14.95 -2.75 4.57
N MET A 241 -13.76 -3.20 4.14
CA MET A 241 -12.96 -4.22 4.84
C MET A 241 -12.02 -3.61 5.89
N ARG A 242 -11.90 -2.27 5.94
CA ARG A 242 -11.00 -1.59 6.87
C ARG A 242 -11.42 -1.87 8.31
N GLN A 243 -10.47 -2.30 9.12
CA GLN A 243 -10.63 -2.62 10.53
C GLN A 243 -9.97 -1.55 11.42
N PHE A 244 -10.54 -1.35 12.60
CA PHE A 244 -9.96 -0.55 13.66
C PHE A 244 -9.78 -1.41 14.91
N ILE A 245 -8.53 -1.72 15.27
CA ILE A 245 -8.19 -2.52 16.45
C ILE A 245 -7.66 -1.58 17.54
N ARG A 246 -8.45 -1.41 18.61
CA ARG A 246 -8.05 -0.61 19.77
C ARG A 246 -6.80 -1.17 20.43
N GLY A 247 -5.93 -0.29 20.93
CA GLY A 247 -4.74 -0.68 21.69
C GLY A 247 -3.54 -1.18 20.87
N LYS A 248 -3.64 -1.30 19.54
CA LYS A 248 -2.51 -1.65 18.67
C LYS A 248 -1.76 -0.40 18.18
N PRO A 249 -0.43 -0.45 17.97
CA PRO A 249 0.36 0.69 17.48
C PRO A 249 -0.13 1.25 16.14
N ASN A 250 -0.58 0.37 15.24
CA ASN A 250 -1.23 0.71 13.99
C ASN A 250 -2.69 0.24 14.07
N PRO A 251 -3.60 1.05 14.63
CA PRO A 251 -4.94 0.58 14.93
C PRO A 251 -5.82 0.48 13.69
N CYS A 252 -5.53 1.20 12.61
CA CYS A 252 -6.40 1.31 11.44
C CYS A 252 -5.75 0.72 10.18
N GLY A 253 -6.44 -0.21 9.51
CA GLY A 253 -5.94 -0.79 8.26
C GLY A 253 -6.73 -2.00 7.74
N LEU A 254 -6.11 -2.78 6.86
CA LEU A 254 -6.62 -4.06 6.40
C LEU A 254 -6.03 -5.17 7.28
N LYS A 255 -6.88 -6.01 7.87
CA LYS A 255 -6.46 -7.15 8.68
C LYS A 255 -6.20 -8.36 7.77
N ASN A 256 -5.05 -9.01 7.95
CA ASN A 256 -4.78 -10.32 7.36
C ASN A 256 -4.26 -11.28 8.42
N PHE A 257 -4.64 -12.55 8.32
CA PHE A 257 -4.04 -13.63 9.12
C PHE A 257 -2.90 -14.23 8.31
N VAL A 258 -1.75 -14.44 8.94
CA VAL A 258 -0.55 -14.95 8.28
C VAL A 258 -0.05 -16.17 9.03
N CYS A 259 0.23 -17.23 8.30
CA CYS A 259 0.91 -18.42 8.79
C CYS A 259 2.36 -18.37 8.30
N THR A 260 3.33 -18.48 9.22
CA THR A 260 4.76 -18.42 8.90
C THR A 260 5.53 -19.59 9.50
N THR A 261 6.69 -19.87 8.92
CA THR A 261 7.75 -20.66 9.56
C THR A 261 8.34 -19.90 10.76
N PRO A 262 9.17 -20.57 11.61
CA PRO A 262 9.86 -19.91 12.71
C PRO A 262 10.84 -18.81 12.24
N ASP A 263 11.34 -18.92 11.00
CA ASP A 263 12.23 -17.94 10.38
C ASP A 263 11.47 -16.80 9.68
N GLY A 264 10.13 -16.75 9.81
CA GLY A 264 9.30 -15.68 9.26
C GLY A 264 8.93 -15.83 7.78
N VAL A 265 9.24 -16.97 7.14
CA VAL A 265 8.81 -17.24 5.75
C VAL A 265 7.30 -17.53 5.72
N PRO A 266 6.50 -16.83 4.90
CA PRO A 266 5.06 -17.04 4.81
C PRO A 266 4.70 -18.35 4.12
N LEU A 267 3.80 -19.12 4.72
CA LEU A 267 3.29 -20.42 4.27
C LEU A 267 1.85 -20.34 3.76
N ASP A 268 1.02 -19.49 4.38
CA ASP A 268 -0.31 -19.16 3.90
C ASP A 268 -0.73 -17.81 4.48
N PHE A 269 -1.72 -17.16 3.86
CA PHE A 269 -2.37 -16.00 4.44
C PHE A 269 -3.82 -15.88 3.99
N PHE A 270 -4.60 -15.18 4.80
CA PHE A 270 -6.00 -14.92 4.54
C PHE A 270 -6.30 -13.43 4.78
N MET A 271 -6.96 -12.79 3.81
CA MET A 271 -7.37 -11.39 3.91
C MET A 271 -8.76 -11.32 4.54
N HIS A 272 -8.89 -10.63 5.67
CA HIS A 272 -10.16 -10.53 6.36
C HIS A 272 -11.10 -9.55 5.63
N GLU A 273 -12.32 -10.00 5.32
CA GLU A 273 -13.30 -9.18 4.59
C GLU A 273 -14.18 -8.30 5.51
N GLY A 274 -13.95 -8.32 6.82
CA GLY A 274 -14.73 -7.58 7.82
C GLY A 274 -15.97 -8.34 8.29
N LYS A 275 -16.97 -7.63 8.83
CA LYS A 275 -18.18 -8.26 9.37
C LYS A 275 -18.92 -9.08 8.29
N GLY A 276 -19.31 -10.30 8.64
CA GLY A 276 -19.98 -11.25 7.73
C GLY A 276 -19.02 -12.13 6.92
N ASP A 277 -17.72 -12.08 7.21
CA ASP A 277 -16.74 -13.02 6.67
C ASP A 277 -17.04 -14.43 7.17
N THR A 278 -17.71 -15.21 6.33
CA THR A 278 -17.92 -16.63 6.59
C THR A 278 -16.67 -17.35 6.09
N ASN A 279 -16.02 -18.14 6.96
CA ASN A 279 -14.95 -19.07 6.59
C ASN A 279 -15.49 -20.19 5.69
N THR A 280 -16.09 -19.84 4.55
CA THR A 280 -16.64 -20.76 3.55
C THR A 280 -15.61 -21.10 2.47
N HIS A 281 -14.36 -20.67 2.62
CA HIS A 281 -13.24 -21.09 1.77
C HIS A 281 -12.72 -22.49 2.17
N ASN A 282 -13.62 -23.42 2.47
CA ASN A 282 -13.32 -24.84 2.65
C ASN A 282 -13.71 -25.58 1.36
N GLN A 283 -12.71 -25.78 0.50
CA GLN A 283 -12.26 -27.08 -0.08
C GLN A 283 -11.33 -26.84 -1.27
#